data_AF-A0AAW0CW16-F1
#
_entry.id   AF-A0AAW0CW16-F1
#
_cell.length_a   1.000
_cell.length_b   1.000
_cell.length_c   1.000
_cell.angle_alpha   90.00
_cell.angle_beta   90.00
_cell.angle_gamma   90.00
#
_symmetry.space_group_name_H-M   'P 1'
#
loop_
_entity.id
_entity.type
_entity.pdbx_description
1 polymer ?
#
loop_
_entity_poly.entity_id
_entity_poly.type
_entity_poly.pdbx_seq_one_letter_code
_entity_poly.pdbx_strand_id
1 'polypeptide(L)'
;MPPARRQWSTRNARGAGWHKRGYRDHGCMWINVKMGSYGHTRGQDVNEYLTMNQLWDQIISSVSMEDGFPLPEGWTIGLFSNRKLLPQTDDRIDTLFDGGNTVTVKVFDEEDRERVYDGFEGWGFHEPGRRRPRWVDTLEAMNRPLYGL
;
A
#
# COMPACT_ATOMS: atom_id res chain seq x y z
N MET A 1 11.52 -7.99 35.75
CA MET A 1 12.55 -8.19 34.71
C MET A 1 12.25 -7.24 33.56
N PRO A 2 13.19 -6.41 33.08
CA PRO A 2 12.97 -5.68 31.84
C PRO A 2 12.89 -6.71 30.68
N PRO A 3 12.02 -6.51 29.67
CA PRO A 3 11.99 -7.38 28.51
C PRO A 3 13.35 -7.34 27.82
N ALA A 4 13.87 -8.53 27.45
CA ALA A 4 15.13 -8.64 26.72
C ALA A 4 15.10 -7.73 25.48
N ARG A 5 16.13 -6.89 25.30
CA ARG A 5 16.31 -6.09 24.09
C ARG A 5 16.29 -7.04 22.90
N ARG A 6 15.24 -6.95 22.07
CA ARG A 6 15.07 -7.76 20.85
C ARG A 6 16.29 -7.49 19.96
N GLN A 7 17.19 -8.45 19.84
CA GLN A 7 18.31 -8.37 18.92
C GLN A 7 17.76 -8.58 17.51
N TRP A 8 17.52 -7.48 16.80
CA TRP A 8 17.16 -7.50 15.39
C TRP A 8 18.34 -8.06 14.58
N SER A 9 18.07 -8.94 13.62
CA SER A 9 19.12 -9.38 12.69
C SER A 9 19.58 -8.18 11.89
N THR A 10 20.89 -8.10 11.68
CA THR A 10 21.54 -7.13 10.81
C THR A 10 21.91 -7.76 9.47
N ARG A 11 21.29 -8.89 9.11
CA ARG A 11 21.63 -9.63 7.89
C ARG A 11 21.26 -8.80 6.67
N ASN A 12 22.24 -8.73 5.77
CA ASN A 12 22.05 -8.25 4.43
C ASN A 12 21.91 -9.48 3.52
N ALA A 13 20.89 -9.50 2.69
CA ALA A 13 20.64 -10.55 1.71
C ALA A 13 20.21 -9.89 0.41
N ARG A 14 20.87 -10.21 -0.70
CA ARG A 14 20.53 -9.58 -1.99
C ARG A 14 19.30 -10.19 -2.66
N GLY A 15 18.85 -11.38 -2.22
CA GLY A 15 17.71 -12.09 -2.82
C GLY A 15 17.79 -12.16 -4.34
N ALA A 16 16.65 -11.98 -5.01
CA ALA A 16 16.55 -11.86 -6.46
C ALA A 16 16.86 -10.44 -7.00
N GLY A 17 17.41 -9.55 -6.16
CA GLY A 17 17.70 -8.16 -6.49
C GLY A 17 16.98 -7.17 -5.59
N TRP A 18 17.35 -5.89 -5.71
CA TRP A 18 16.74 -4.79 -4.95
C TRP A 18 15.23 -4.74 -5.18
N HIS A 19 14.45 -4.58 -4.10
CA HIS A 19 12.97 -4.59 -4.10
C HIS A 19 12.30 -5.90 -4.56
N LYS A 20 13.06 -7.01 -4.61
CA LYS A 20 12.55 -8.33 -4.98
C LYS A 20 12.53 -9.28 -3.78
N ARG A 21 11.99 -10.47 -4.03
CA ARG A 21 11.95 -11.57 -3.06
C ARG A 21 13.33 -11.89 -2.50
N GLY A 22 13.37 -12.10 -1.19
CA GLY A 22 14.56 -12.43 -0.41
C GLY A 22 15.50 -11.25 -0.15
N TYR A 23 15.17 -10.03 -0.61
CA TYR A 23 15.98 -8.85 -0.32
C TYR A 23 15.90 -8.50 1.16
N ARG A 24 17.06 -8.32 1.79
CA ARG A 24 17.24 -7.80 3.14
C ARG A 24 18.35 -6.77 3.17
N ASP A 25 18.11 -5.66 3.85
CA ASP A 25 19.12 -4.66 4.15
C ASP A 25 19.01 -4.27 5.62
N HIS A 26 20.05 -4.56 6.39
CA HIS A 26 20.14 -4.36 7.84
C HIS A 26 18.94 -4.91 8.63
N GLY A 27 18.42 -6.09 8.23
CA GLY A 27 17.24 -6.70 8.84
C GLY A 27 15.90 -6.12 8.41
N CYS A 28 15.89 -5.19 7.45
CA CYS A 28 14.68 -4.73 6.79
C CYS A 28 14.45 -5.53 5.51
N MET A 29 13.19 -5.78 5.18
CA MET A 29 12.74 -6.28 3.90
C MET A 29 11.93 -5.22 3.17
N TRP A 30 11.92 -5.30 1.84
CA TRP A 30 11.11 -4.41 1.01
C TRP A 30 9.68 -4.93 0.88
N ILE A 31 8.69 -4.08 1.06
CA ILE A 31 7.28 -4.38 0.74
C ILE A 31 6.74 -3.31 -0.21
N ASN A 32 5.90 -3.74 -1.15
CA ASN A 32 5.14 -2.84 -2.02
C ASN A 32 3.77 -2.58 -1.39
N VAL A 33 3.48 -1.34 -1.02
CA VAL A 33 2.18 -0.91 -0.51
C VAL A 33 1.38 -0.34 -1.68
N LYS A 34 0.22 -0.94 -1.97
CA LYS A 34 -0.68 -0.52 -3.04
C LYS A 34 -1.95 0.08 -2.44
N MET A 35 -2.33 1.28 -2.88
CA MET A 35 -3.57 1.92 -2.46
C MET A 35 -4.75 1.45 -3.31
N GLY A 36 -5.76 0.86 -2.68
CA GLY A 36 -6.95 0.30 -3.31
C GLY A 36 -6.65 -0.76 -4.38
N SER A 37 -7.70 -1.20 -5.06
CA SER A 37 -7.54 -2.16 -6.16
C SER A 37 -6.86 -1.57 -7.41
N TYR A 38 -6.86 -0.23 -7.56
CA TYR A 38 -6.41 0.46 -8.79
C TYR A 38 -5.55 1.71 -8.54
N GLY A 39 -5.24 2.03 -7.29
CA GLY A 39 -4.40 3.18 -7.00
C GLY A 39 -2.91 2.88 -7.19
N HIS A 40 -2.12 3.88 -6.81
CA HIS A 40 -0.68 3.85 -6.95
C HIS A 40 -0.05 2.79 -6.02
N THR A 41 1.16 2.35 -6.38
CA THR A 41 1.97 1.45 -5.57
C THR A 41 3.25 2.14 -5.19
N ARG A 42 3.60 2.11 -3.91
CA ARG A 42 4.87 2.63 -3.40
C ARG A 42 5.63 1.56 -2.62
N GLY A 43 6.93 1.78 -2.57
CA GLY A 43 7.84 0.97 -1.80
C GLY A 43 7.95 1.40 -0.35
N GLN A 44 8.18 0.45 0.54
CA GLN A 44 8.52 0.73 1.93
C GLN A 44 9.44 -0.35 2.51
N ASP A 45 10.47 0.09 3.24
CA ASP A 45 11.29 -0.79 4.06
C ASP A 45 10.59 -1.09 5.40
N VAL A 46 10.59 -2.38 5.74
CA VAL A 46 9.91 -2.90 6.92
C VAL A 46 10.86 -3.84 7.63
N ASN A 47 11.05 -3.66 8.94
CA ASN A 47 11.90 -4.54 9.73
C ASN A 47 11.30 -5.96 9.78
N GLU A 48 12.09 -6.99 9.44
CA GLU A 48 11.60 -8.38 9.33
C GLU A 48 11.18 -9.00 10.67
N TYR A 49 11.54 -8.36 11.79
CA TYR A 49 11.21 -8.77 13.16
C TYR A 49 9.92 -8.13 13.68
N LEU A 50 9.27 -7.28 12.89
CA LEU A 50 7.96 -6.76 13.29
C LEU A 50 6.96 -7.90 13.44
N THR A 51 6.03 -7.72 14.36
CA THR A 51 4.81 -8.53 14.38
C THR A 51 3.85 -8.05 13.30
N MET A 52 2.86 -8.86 12.98
CA MET A 52 1.82 -8.47 12.03
C MET A 52 1.07 -7.21 12.52
N ASN A 53 0.77 -7.10 13.82
CA ASN A 53 0.21 -5.88 14.41
C ASN A 53 1.10 -4.64 14.18
N GLN A 54 2.41 -4.76 14.37
CA GLN A 54 3.33 -3.66 14.13
C GLN A 54 3.44 -3.28 12.65
N LEU A 55 3.31 -4.25 11.74
CA LEU A 55 3.21 -3.98 10.30
C LEU A 55 1.95 -3.19 9.96
N TRP A 56 0.81 -3.58 10.55
CA TRP A 56 -0.45 -2.86 10.41
C TRP A 56 -0.30 -1.40 10.85
N ASP A 57 0.21 -1.16 12.05
CA ASP A 57 0.43 0.18 12.59
C ASP A 57 1.36 1.00 11.68
N GLN A 58 2.46 0.42 11.22
CA GLN A 58 3.42 1.12 10.36
C GLN A 58 2.82 1.48 8.99
N ILE A 59 2.10 0.56 8.35
CA ILE A 59 1.48 0.83 7.04
C ILE A 59 0.34 1.84 7.21
N ILE A 60 -0.54 1.66 8.19
CA ILE A 60 -1.65 2.59 8.45
C ILE A 60 -1.11 3.99 8.75
N SER A 61 -0.15 4.11 9.68
CA SER A 61 0.45 5.41 9.99
C SER A 61 1.06 6.07 8.76
N SER A 62 1.69 5.29 7.88
CA SER A 62 2.28 5.81 6.66
C SER A 62 1.24 6.28 5.65
N VAL A 63 0.14 5.55 5.44
CA VAL A 63 -0.92 5.97 4.51
C VAL A 63 -1.79 7.08 5.08
N SER A 64 -1.92 7.17 6.40
CA SER A 64 -2.68 8.25 7.05
C SER A 64 -2.05 9.64 6.91
N MET A 65 -0.81 9.72 6.41
CA MET A 65 -0.16 10.98 6.03
C MET A 65 -0.48 11.40 4.58
N GLU A 66 -1.15 10.54 3.80
CA GLU A 66 -1.53 10.81 2.41
C GLU A 66 -2.88 11.55 2.35
N ASP A 67 -3.17 12.13 1.19
CA ASP A 67 -4.44 12.81 0.94
C ASP A 67 -5.64 11.84 1.10
N GLY A 68 -6.76 12.35 1.58
CA GLY A 68 -7.96 11.57 1.88
C GLY A 68 -8.08 11.10 3.32
N PHE A 69 -7.06 11.35 4.15
CA PHE A 69 -7.12 11.18 5.60
C PHE A 69 -7.35 12.53 6.34
N PRO A 70 -8.00 12.52 7.52
CA PRO A 70 -8.59 11.36 8.21
C PRO A 70 -9.78 10.77 7.44
N LEU A 71 -10.03 9.47 7.64
CA LEU A 71 -11.19 8.81 7.03
C LEU A 71 -12.48 9.37 7.64
N PRO A 72 -13.59 9.42 6.87
CA PRO A 72 -14.91 9.70 7.42
C PRO A 72 -15.27 8.74 8.57
N GLU A 73 -16.15 9.20 9.46
CA GLU A 73 -16.66 8.36 10.56
C GLU A 73 -17.32 7.09 10.00
N GLY A 74 -17.19 5.98 10.73
CA GLY A 74 -17.74 4.68 10.35
C GLY A 74 -16.98 3.93 9.25
N TRP A 75 -16.02 4.57 8.58
CA TRP A 75 -15.22 3.92 7.54
C TRP A 75 -14.09 3.07 8.13
N THR A 76 -13.76 1.99 7.45
CA THR A 76 -12.75 1.03 7.90
C THR A 76 -11.61 0.88 6.90
N ILE A 77 -10.44 0.47 7.40
CA ILE A 77 -9.26 0.19 6.58
C ILE A 77 -8.85 -1.28 6.75
N GLY A 78 -8.50 -1.93 5.65
CA GLY A 78 -8.04 -3.30 5.63
C GLY A 78 -6.74 -3.46 4.84
N LEU A 79 -5.80 -4.26 5.36
CA LEU A 79 -4.58 -4.64 4.66
C LEU A 79 -4.71 -6.04 4.07
N PHE A 80 -4.47 -6.17 2.78
CA PHE A 80 -4.65 -7.44 2.05
C PHE A 80 -3.35 -7.88 1.39
N SER A 81 -3.09 -9.18 1.39
CA SER A 81 -2.08 -9.78 0.50
C SER A 81 -2.68 -10.94 -0.24
N ASN A 82 -2.43 -11.03 -1.55
CA ASN A 82 -3.00 -12.04 -2.43
C ASN A 82 -4.53 -12.22 -2.24
N ARG A 83 -5.25 -11.09 -2.16
CA ARG A 83 -6.72 -11.01 -1.95
C ARG A 83 -7.23 -11.53 -0.59
N LYS A 84 -6.35 -11.86 0.35
CA LYS A 84 -6.72 -12.25 1.72
C LYS A 84 -6.43 -11.10 2.67
N LEU A 85 -7.36 -10.84 3.59
CA LEU A 85 -7.13 -9.92 4.69
C LEU A 85 -5.96 -10.43 5.52
N LEU A 86 -5.00 -9.56 5.83
CA LEU A 86 -3.91 -9.90 6.71
C LEU A 86 -4.45 -10.02 8.13
N PRO A 87 -4.07 -11.08 8.86
CA PRO A 87 -4.49 -11.21 10.25
C PRO A 87 -3.85 -10.12 11.10
N GLN A 88 -4.45 -9.77 12.23
CA GLN A 88 -3.84 -8.93 13.26
C GLN A 88 -3.35 -9.85 14.39
N THR A 89 -2.09 -10.24 14.32
CA THR A 89 -1.47 -11.19 15.27
C THR A 89 -0.10 -10.71 15.73
N ASP A 90 0.39 -11.31 16.82
CA ASP A 90 1.75 -11.08 17.32
C ASP A 90 2.80 -11.96 16.63
N ASP A 91 2.40 -12.71 15.61
CA ASP A 91 3.31 -13.49 14.78
C ASP A 91 4.21 -12.55 13.99
N ARG A 92 5.45 -12.99 13.75
CA ARG A 92 6.42 -12.22 12.98
C ARG A 92 6.02 -12.14 11.52
N ILE A 93 6.32 -11.01 10.88
CA ILE A 93 5.99 -10.80 9.47
C ILE A 93 6.74 -11.74 8.52
N ASP A 94 7.92 -12.21 8.89
CA ASP A 94 8.73 -13.15 8.10
C ASP A 94 8.11 -14.55 7.97
N THR A 95 7.02 -14.82 8.69
CA THR A 95 6.22 -16.04 8.51
C THR A 95 5.33 -15.98 7.26
N LEU A 96 4.96 -14.79 6.80
CA LEU A 96 4.08 -14.56 5.65
C LEU A 96 4.77 -13.82 4.49
N PHE A 97 5.79 -13.03 4.80
CA PHE A 97 6.48 -12.17 3.86
C PHE A 97 7.96 -12.53 3.74
N ASP A 98 8.47 -12.45 2.53
CA ASP A 98 9.87 -12.74 2.22
C ASP A 98 10.52 -11.57 1.46
N GLY A 99 9.89 -10.40 1.46
CA GLY A 99 10.30 -9.24 0.68
C GLY A 99 9.80 -9.26 -0.76
N GLY A 100 9.67 -8.08 -1.36
CA GLY A 100 9.09 -7.87 -2.68
C GLY A 100 7.58 -8.15 -2.78
N ASN A 101 6.95 -8.58 -1.68
CA ASN A 101 5.52 -8.85 -1.60
C ASN A 101 4.70 -7.55 -1.75
N THR A 102 3.46 -7.69 -2.22
CA THR A 102 2.52 -6.57 -2.28
C THR A 102 1.49 -6.70 -1.16
N VAL A 103 1.32 -5.61 -0.41
CA VAL A 103 0.23 -5.38 0.54
C VAL A 103 -0.68 -4.32 -0.07
N THR A 104 -1.97 -4.63 -0.23
CA THR A 104 -2.98 -3.71 -0.73
C THR A 104 -3.76 -3.14 0.43
N VAL A 105 -3.77 -1.82 0.56
CA VAL A 105 -4.57 -1.08 1.53
C VAL A 105 -5.93 -0.81 0.88
N LYS A 106 -7.02 -1.22 1.51
CA LYS A 106 -8.38 -0.94 1.04
C LYS A 106 -9.14 -0.17 2.11
N VAL A 107 -9.92 0.81 1.69
CA VAL A 107 -10.82 1.55 2.56
C VAL A 107 -12.24 1.16 2.20
N PHE A 108 -13.08 0.95 3.21
CA PHE A 108 -14.48 0.59 3.05
C PHE A 108 -15.35 1.62 3.77
N ASP A 109 -16.48 1.97 3.13
CA ASP A 109 -17.50 2.79 3.77
C ASP A 109 -18.34 1.97 4.77
N GLU A 110 -19.32 2.62 5.40
CA GLU A 110 -20.26 1.99 6.34
C GLU A 110 -21.13 0.88 5.73
N GLU A 111 -21.22 0.82 4.39
CA GLU A 111 -21.94 -0.21 3.64
C GLU A 111 -21.00 -1.32 3.14
N ASP A 112 -19.78 -1.41 3.69
CA ASP A 112 -18.73 -2.36 3.31
C ASP A 112 -18.29 -2.27 1.83
N ARG A 113 -18.46 -1.11 1.19
CA ARG A 113 -18.07 -0.89 -0.21
C ARG A 113 -16.69 -0.28 -0.28
N GLU A 114 -15.82 -0.86 -1.11
CA GLU A 114 -14.47 -0.34 -1.33
C GLU A 114 -14.52 1.07 -1.92
N ARG A 115 -13.78 1.99 -1.29
CA ARG A 115 -13.59 3.37 -1.70
C ARG A 115 -12.15 3.59 -2.14
N VAL A 116 -11.98 4.39 -3.19
CA VAL A 116 -10.67 4.80 -3.70
C VAL A 116 -10.62 6.32 -3.68
N TYR A 117 -9.54 6.86 -3.13
CA TYR A 117 -9.34 8.30 -3.09
C TYR A 117 -8.78 8.82 -4.41
N ASP A 118 -9.40 9.87 -4.95
CA ASP A 118 -8.93 10.68 -6.06
C ASP A 118 -8.61 12.10 -5.56
N GLY A 119 -7.46 12.65 -5.93
CA GLY A 119 -7.01 13.96 -5.43
C GLY A 119 -7.87 15.16 -5.87
N PHE A 120 -8.74 14.99 -6.87
CA PHE A 120 -9.63 16.03 -7.38
C PHE A 120 -11.09 15.79 -7.01
N GLU A 121 -11.55 14.53 -7.05
CA GLU A 121 -12.95 14.17 -6.76
C GLU A 121 -13.18 13.72 -5.30
N GLY A 122 -12.10 13.46 -4.54
CA GLY A 122 -12.18 12.91 -3.18
C GLY A 122 -12.43 11.40 -3.18
N TRP A 123 -13.11 10.90 -2.14
CA TRP A 123 -13.42 9.47 -2.02
C TRP A 123 -14.54 9.06 -2.99
N GLY A 124 -14.21 8.19 -3.94
CA GLY A 124 -15.13 7.68 -4.97
C GLY A 124 -15.26 6.16 -4.99
N PHE A 125 -16.18 5.68 -5.83
CA PHE A 125 -16.23 4.26 -6.22
C PHE A 125 -15.20 4.00 -7.31
N HIS A 126 -14.57 2.82 -7.26
CA HIS A 126 -13.94 2.28 -8.44
C HIS A 126 -14.96 1.46 -9.24
N GLU A 127 -15.55 2.04 -10.30
CA GLU A 127 -16.32 1.30 -11.29
C GLU A 127 -15.35 0.59 -12.25
N PRO A 128 -15.28 -0.75 -12.30
CA PRO A 128 -14.46 -1.46 -13.27
C PRO A 128 -14.91 -1.07 -14.69
N GLY A 129 -14.07 -0.30 -15.40
CA GLY A 129 -14.39 0.21 -16.73
C GLY A 129 -14.85 1.66 -16.81
N ARG A 130 -14.71 2.47 -15.74
CA ARG A 130 -14.87 3.93 -15.84
C ARG A 130 -13.89 4.46 -16.88
N ARG A 131 -14.46 4.97 -17.99
CA ARG A 131 -13.75 5.57 -19.13
C ARG A 131 -12.72 6.58 -18.64
N ARG A 132 -11.62 6.72 -19.42
CA ARG A 132 -10.64 7.79 -19.29
C ARG A 132 -11.34 9.09 -18.86
N PRO A 133 -10.83 9.79 -17.83
CA PRO A 133 -11.43 11.04 -17.40
C PRO A 133 -11.57 11.98 -18.60
N ARG A 134 -12.73 12.63 -18.77
CA ARG A 134 -13.05 13.50 -19.93
C ARG A 134 -11.98 14.57 -20.21
N TRP A 135 -11.22 14.96 -19.18
CA TRP A 135 -10.15 15.93 -19.30
C TRP A 135 -8.88 15.39 -19.97
N VAL A 136 -8.66 14.07 -20.01
CA VAL A 136 -7.58 13.46 -20.82
C VAL A 136 -7.87 13.67 -22.29
N ASP A 137 -9.12 13.48 -22.73
CA ASP A 137 -9.56 13.78 -24.10
C ASP A 137 -9.49 15.29 -24.38
N THR A 138 -9.72 16.14 -23.37
CA THR A 138 -9.65 17.60 -23.48
C THR A 138 -8.19 18.09 -23.58
N LEU A 139 -7.27 17.52 -22.81
CA LEU A 139 -5.83 17.81 -22.87
C LEU A 139 -5.20 17.28 -24.16
N GLU A 140 -5.60 16.10 -24.64
CA GLU A 140 -5.16 15.57 -25.94
C GLU A 140 -5.70 16.41 -27.11
N ALA A 141 -6.93 16.95 -27.01
CA ALA A 141 -7.46 17.89 -27.99
C ALA A 141 -6.75 19.26 -27.97
N MET A 142 -6.35 19.74 -26.78
CA MET A 142 -5.62 21.00 -26.60
C MET A 142 -4.14 20.90 -27.01
N ASN A 143 -3.52 19.73 -26.84
CA ASN A 143 -2.11 19.48 -27.18
C ASN A 143 -1.90 18.96 -28.61
N ARG A 144 -2.94 18.93 -29.46
CA ARG A 144 -2.77 18.62 -30.88
C ARG A 144 -2.04 19.80 -31.54
N PRO A 145 -0.80 19.64 -32.05
CA PRO A 145 -0.14 20.73 -32.73
C PRO A 145 -0.93 21.08 -33.99
N LEU A 146 -1.20 22.37 -34.18
CA LEU A 146 -1.77 22.93 -35.42
C LEU A 146 -0.75 22.79 -36.56
N TYR A 147 -0.56 21.58 -37.07
CA TYR A 147 0.10 21.36 -38.35
C TYR A 147 -0.81 20.49 -39.22
N GLY A 148 -1.40 21.13 -40.23
CA GLY A 148 -2.17 20.44 -41.26
C GLY A 148 -3.28 21.28 -41.91
N LEU A 149 -2.96 22.47 -42.41
CA LEU A 149 -3.51 22.98 -43.67
C LEU A 149 -2.33 23.24 -44.60
#